data_AF-A0A7C4NZP4-F1
#
_entry.id   AF-A0A7C4NZP4-F1
#
_cell.length_a   1.000
_cell.length_b   1.000
_cell.length_c   1.000
_cell.angle_alpha   90.00
_cell.angle_beta   90.00
_cell.angle_gamma   90.00
#
_symmetry.space_group_name_H-M   'P 1'
#
loop_
_entity.id
_entity.type
_entity.pdbx_description
1 polymer ?
#
loop_
_entity_poly.entity_id
_entity_poly.type
_entity_poly.pdbx_seq_one_letter_code
_entity_poly.pdbx_strand_id
1 'polypeptide(L)'
;MGIFDKLFSRKEVETKAFIDGIEFEKFVINAKKSGSHEGIFKIWENVLSLNEWYLISTKEGENPDNDFVGHFDQKNFWMYIFTTKSKAQSYIDNASNKINFQISPKPVINVLRLLYGSSRGATFGLYVNETDREINAHFNIPIVPLEQIIKDVKPELANNVFAAEVFSLSNDKKLNSNDFSIDELTNKAKESGKPEDIYKLWHAALSLDEWHFIAKYKENIQEIKPFLGVVDDTGWAFVFTDKDKAQEYAKTTVNEGFLDPNGSAIIIPMETENAIKYLLNLKSAGVYGVRINELNGWFAPLHDLPVIINWLNKK
;
A
#
# COMPACT_ATOMS: atom_id res chain seq x y z
N MET A 1 -3.48 23.74 -21.68
CA MET A 1 -2.32 22.91 -22.05
C MET A 1 -1.41 22.87 -20.83
N GLY A 2 -1.56 21.83 -20.00
CA GLY A 2 -1.00 21.79 -18.65
C GLY A 2 0.46 21.38 -18.65
N ILE A 3 1.19 21.69 -17.57
CA ILE A 3 2.60 21.30 -17.34
C ILE A 3 2.81 19.77 -17.49
N PHE A 4 1.75 18.96 -17.30
CA PHE A 4 1.77 17.51 -17.51
C PHE A 4 1.81 17.08 -18.98
N ASP A 5 1.22 17.83 -19.92
CA ASP A 5 1.17 17.43 -21.33
C ASP A 5 2.55 17.52 -22.02
N LYS A 6 3.47 18.33 -21.47
CA LYS A 6 4.84 18.49 -21.99
C LYS A 6 5.83 17.42 -21.52
N LEU A 7 5.51 16.68 -20.45
CA LEU A 7 6.38 15.62 -19.92
C LEU A 7 6.28 14.31 -20.72
N PHE A 8 5.25 14.15 -21.56
CA PHE A 8 4.94 12.86 -22.20
C PHE A 8 4.92 12.87 -23.73
N SER A 9 5.49 13.89 -24.39
CA SER A 9 5.75 13.80 -25.85
C SER A 9 6.92 12.85 -26.11
N ARG A 10 6.61 11.56 -26.27
CA ARG A 10 7.57 10.48 -26.56
C ARG A 10 8.32 10.75 -27.87
N LYS A 11 9.61 11.07 -27.77
CA LYS A 11 10.59 10.52 -28.72
C LYS A 11 10.89 9.10 -28.25
N GLU A 12 10.90 8.15 -29.18
CA GLU A 12 11.48 6.83 -28.93
C GLU A 12 12.91 7.03 -28.42
N VAL A 13 13.13 6.70 -27.15
CA VAL A 13 14.46 6.67 -26.55
C VAL A 13 14.88 5.22 -26.53
N GLU A 14 15.88 4.87 -27.33
CA GLU A 14 16.55 3.58 -27.25
C GLU A 14 17.20 3.45 -25.86
N THR A 15 16.62 2.62 -25.00
CA THR A 15 17.17 2.31 -23.68
C THR A 15 18.34 1.32 -23.84
N LYS A 16 19.56 1.86 -23.89
CA LYS A 16 20.76 1.07 -23.54
C LYS A 16 20.75 0.86 -22.03
N ALA A 17 20.53 -0.37 -21.58
CA ALA A 17 20.81 -0.74 -20.20
C ALA A 17 22.28 -0.43 -19.90
N PHE A 18 22.58 0.24 -18.78
CA PHE A 18 23.97 0.41 -18.35
C PHE A 18 24.55 -0.95 -17.99
N ILE A 19 25.47 -1.45 -18.82
CA ILE A 19 26.16 -2.73 -18.59
C ILE A 19 27.32 -2.53 -17.58
N ASP A 20 27.83 -1.30 -17.44
CA ASP A 20 28.91 -0.96 -16.51
C ASP A 20 28.38 -0.22 -15.27
N GLY A 21 28.66 -0.78 -14.08
CA GLY A 21 28.28 -0.21 -12.79
C GLY A 21 28.82 1.21 -12.57
N ILE A 22 29.97 1.55 -13.17
CA ILE A 22 30.59 2.87 -13.07
C ILE A 22 29.76 3.94 -13.79
N GLU A 23 29.18 3.62 -14.96
CA GLU A 23 28.36 4.55 -15.71
C GLU A 23 27.00 4.79 -15.03
N PHE A 24 26.41 3.74 -14.47
CA PHE A 24 25.18 3.85 -13.69
C PHE A 24 25.37 4.74 -12.44
N GLU A 25 26.53 4.66 -11.79
CA GLU A 25 26.83 5.51 -10.62
C GLU A 25 27.01 6.98 -10.97
N LYS A 26 27.78 7.28 -12.01
CA LYS A 26 27.90 8.65 -12.53
C LYS A 26 26.52 9.21 -12.86
N PHE A 27 25.65 8.36 -13.42
CA PHE A 27 24.27 8.70 -13.69
C PHE A 27 23.47 9.01 -12.41
N VAL A 28 23.50 8.14 -11.39
CA VAL A 28 22.84 8.37 -10.08
C VAL A 28 23.31 9.67 -9.41
N ILE A 29 24.62 9.93 -9.42
CA ILE A 29 25.21 11.15 -8.86
C ILE A 29 24.68 12.39 -9.58
N ASN A 30 24.66 12.36 -10.91
CA ASN A 30 24.20 13.49 -11.72
C ASN A 30 22.70 13.72 -11.56
N ALA A 31 21.91 12.65 -11.54
CA ALA A 31 20.48 12.71 -11.27
C ALA A 31 20.20 13.33 -9.89
N LYS A 32 20.91 12.89 -8.83
CA LYS A 32 20.78 13.45 -7.48
C LYS A 32 21.18 14.92 -7.43
N LYS A 33 22.32 15.29 -8.02
CA LYS A 33 22.79 16.70 -8.08
C LYS A 33 21.80 17.59 -8.83
N SER A 34 21.14 17.06 -9.86
CA SER A 34 20.15 17.81 -10.65
C SER A 34 18.82 18.00 -9.92
N GLY A 35 18.48 17.14 -8.96
CA GLY A 35 17.14 17.08 -8.35
C GLY A 35 16.01 16.82 -9.35
N SER A 36 16.33 16.41 -10.59
CA SER A 36 15.34 16.25 -11.65
C SER A 36 14.55 14.96 -11.45
N HIS A 37 13.23 15.07 -11.54
CA HIS A 37 12.33 13.92 -11.48
C HIS A 37 12.65 12.90 -12.57
N GLU A 38 13.04 13.37 -13.76
CA GLU A 38 13.47 12.52 -14.88
C GLU A 38 14.73 11.71 -14.54
N GLY A 39 15.70 12.32 -13.86
CA GLY A 39 16.90 11.62 -13.40
C GLY A 39 16.56 10.50 -12.42
N ILE A 40 15.67 10.78 -11.45
CA ILE A 40 15.20 9.79 -10.47
C ILE A 40 14.46 8.64 -11.16
N PHE A 41 13.58 8.95 -12.12
CA PHE A 41 12.84 7.94 -12.86
C PHE A 41 13.78 6.99 -13.63
N LYS A 42 14.78 7.55 -14.32
CA LYS A 42 15.80 6.78 -15.03
C LYS A 42 16.70 5.94 -14.11
N ILE A 43 16.89 6.34 -12.85
CA ILE A 43 17.56 5.50 -11.84
C ILE A 43 16.72 4.24 -11.64
N TRP A 44 15.42 4.40 -11.41
CA TRP A 44 14.50 3.28 -11.23
C TRP A 44 14.38 2.39 -12.46
N GLU A 45 14.32 2.97 -13.66
CA GLU A 45 14.37 2.20 -14.92
C GLU A 45 15.54 1.21 -14.93
N ASN A 46 16.73 1.72 -14.61
CA ASN A 46 17.93 0.90 -14.62
C ASN A 46 17.98 -0.09 -13.45
N VAL A 47 17.58 0.31 -12.25
CA VAL A 47 17.55 -0.57 -11.07
C VAL A 47 16.57 -1.72 -11.27
N LEU A 48 15.38 -1.41 -11.81
CA LEU A 48 14.37 -2.41 -12.13
C LEU A 48 14.75 -3.27 -13.33
N SER A 49 15.61 -2.78 -14.24
CA SER A 49 16.13 -3.56 -15.36
C SER A 49 16.98 -4.76 -14.95
N LEU A 50 17.59 -4.71 -13.76
CA LEU A 50 18.42 -5.80 -13.23
C LEU A 50 17.61 -7.10 -13.07
N ASN A 51 18.28 -8.24 -13.19
CA ASN A 51 17.67 -9.56 -13.00
C ASN A 51 17.57 -9.92 -11.52
N GLU A 52 18.56 -9.51 -10.74
CA GLU A 52 18.68 -9.80 -9.32
C GLU A 52 19.10 -8.56 -8.55
N TRP A 53 18.60 -8.45 -7.33
CA TRP A 53 19.12 -7.55 -6.31
C TRP A 53 19.73 -8.38 -5.18
N TYR A 54 20.71 -7.81 -4.50
CA TYR A 54 21.35 -8.45 -3.37
C TYR A 54 20.88 -7.76 -2.10
N LEU A 55 20.24 -8.53 -1.23
CA LEU A 55 19.78 -8.07 0.09
C LEU A 55 20.72 -8.64 1.16
N ILE A 56 20.94 -7.86 2.22
CA ILE A 56 21.69 -8.31 3.39
C ILE A 56 20.68 -8.73 4.46
N SER A 57 20.90 -9.91 5.05
CA SER A 57 20.11 -10.48 6.14
C SER A 57 20.97 -10.76 7.37
N THR A 58 20.39 -10.73 8.57
CA THR A 58 21.03 -11.28 9.77
C THR A 58 20.84 -12.80 9.80
N LYS A 59 21.85 -13.58 10.21
CA LYS A 59 21.77 -15.05 10.24
C LYS A 59 20.86 -15.65 11.33
N GLU A 60 20.29 -14.85 12.24
CA GLU A 60 19.55 -15.37 13.40
C GLU A 60 18.03 -15.27 13.24
N GLY A 61 17.41 -16.41 12.88
CA GLY A 61 16.03 -16.74 13.29
C GLY A 61 15.04 -17.16 12.19
N GLU A 62 15.08 -18.44 11.79
CA GLU A 62 14.04 -19.32 11.20
C GLU A 62 13.01 -18.81 10.14
N ASN A 63 12.95 -17.53 9.79
CA ASN A 63 12.02 -16.99 8.81
C ASN A 63 12.76 -16.16 7.73
N PRO A 64 13.07 -16.76 6.56
CA PRO A 64 13.80 -16.09 5.49
C PRO A 64 13.08 -14.88 4.86
N ASP A 65 11.84 -14.61 5.27
CA ASP A 65 11.03 -13.46 4.86
C ASP A 65 11.08 -12.28 5.86
N ASN A 66 11.66 -12.47 7.06
CA ASN A 66 11.79 -11.42 8.09
C ASN A 66 13.23 -10.93 8.33
N ASP A 67 14.22 -11.62 7.77
CA ASP A 67 15.63 -11.31 8.02
C ASP A 67 16.17 -10.31 7.00
N PHE A 68 15.70 -9.06 6.98
CA PHE A 68 16.36 -8.03 6.19
C PHE A 68 17.05 -7.04 7.11
N VAL A 69 18.30 -6.69 6.79
CA VAL A 69 18.98 -5.55 7.40
C VAL A 69 18.31 -4.31 6.87
N GLY A 70 17.34 -3.85 7.63
CA GLY A 70 16.80 -2.52 7.54
C GLY A 70 17.04 -1.77 8.84
N HIS A 71 16.95 -0.46 8.80
CA HIS A 71 16.83 0.32 10.03
C HIS A 71 15.49 1.02 10.03
N PHE A 72 14.87 1.07 11.20
CA PHE A 72 13.75 1.96 11.42
C PHE A 72 14.29 3.30 11.89
N ASP A 73 13.90 4.38 11.21
CA ASP A 73 13.85 5.69 11.86
C ASP A 73 12.45 5.91 12.46
N GLN A 74 12.23 7.04 13.12
CA GLN A 74 10.97 7.32 13.83
C GLN A 74 9.70 7.19 12.98
N LYS A 75 9.79 7.18 11.64
CA LYS A 75 8.62 7.06 10.74
C LYS A 75 8.83 6.13 9.55
N ASN A 76 10.05 5.68 9.27
CA ASN A 76 10.40 4.99 8.04
C ASN A 76 11.12 3.69 8.31
N PHE A 77 10.78 2.68 7.51
CA PHE A 77 11.58 1.46 7.37
C PHE A 77 12.51 1.60 6.17
N TRP A 78 13.81 1.59 6.42
CA TRP A 78 14.83 1.65 5.39
C TRP A 78 15.32 0.25 5.06
N MET A 79 15.28 -0.15 3.79
CA MET A 79 15.86 -1.41 3.32
C MET A 79 17.06 -1.13 2.42
N TYR A 80 18.19 -1.80 2.66
CA TYR A 80 19.38 -1.66 1.82
C TYR A 80 19.36 -2.65 0.66
N ILE A 81 19.35 -2.13 -0.57
CA ILE A 81 19.35 -2.93 -1.80
C ILE A 81 20.66 -2.68 -2.54
N PHE A 82 21.38 -3.76 -2.87
CA PHE A 82 22.65 -3.70 -3.60
C PHE A 82 22.51 -4.27 -5.00
N THR A 83 23.13 -3.62 -5.98
CA THR A 83 23.11 -4.07 -7.39
C THR A 83 24.08 -5.20 -7.69
N THR A 84 25.07 -5.44 -6.82
CA THR A 84 26.03 -6.56 -6.94
C THR A 84 26.36 -7.19 -5.59
N LYS A 85 26.70 -8.49 -5.60
CA LYS A 85 27.14 -9.22 -4.40
C LYS A 85 28.38 -8.63 -3.74
N SER A 86 29.36 -8.19 -4.54
CA SER A 86 30.61 -7.59 -4.03
C SER A 86 30.35 -6.32 -3.23
N LYS A 87 29.34 -5.52 -3.61
CA LYS A 87 28.94 -4.30 -2.89
C LYS A 87 28.28 -4.63 -1.56
N ALA A 88 27.36 -5.59 -1.56
CA ALA A 88 26.77 -6.09 -0.32
C ALA A 88 27.86 -6.64 0.63
N GLN A 89 28.87 -7.34 0.11
CA GLN A 89 29.99 -7.84 0.91
C GLN A 89 30.86 -6.71 1.46
N SER A 90 31.21 -5.71 0.65
CA SER A 90 31.99 -4.56 1.10
C SER A 90 31.27 -3.76 2.20
N TYR A 91 29.94 -3.62 2.13
CA TYR A 91 29.15 -3.03 3.21
C TYR A 91 29.24 -3.83 4.50
N ILE A 92 29.15 -5.16 4.42
CA ILE A 92 29.31 -6.07 5.57
C ILE A 92 30.71 -5.93 6.18
N ASP A 93 31.75 -5.91 5.34
CA ASP A 93 33.15 -5.87 5.79
C ASP A 93 33.49 -4.54 6.51
N ASN A 94 32.83 -3.45 6.11
CA ASN A 94 33.01 -2.12 6.68
C ASN A 94 32.08 -1.81 7.87
N ALA A 95 31.06 -2.63 8.12
CA ALA A 95 30.16 -2.42 9.25
C ALA A 95 30.90 -2.67 10.57
N SER A 96 30.92 -1.66 11.45
CA SER A 96 31.65 -1.67 12.74
C SER A 96 31.24 -2.82 13.67
N ASN A 97 30.02 -3.33 13.49
CA ASN A 97 29.46 -4.43 14.26
C ASN A 97 29.58 -5.71 13.44
N LYS A 98 30.43 -6.65 13.89
CA LYS A 98 30.62 -7.98 13.32
C LYS A 98 29.40 -8.89 13.53
N ILE A 99 28.22 -8.43 13.12
CA ILE A 99 27.02 -9.25 13.08
C ILE A 99 27.20 -10.26 11.93
N ASN A 100 26.76 -11.48 12.16
CA ASN A 100 26.77 -12.52 11.13
C ASN A 100 25.74 -12.19 10.05
N PHE A 101 26.17 -11.47 9.02
CA PHE A 101 25.35 -11.15 7.87
C PHE A 101 25.41 -12.25 6.81
N GLN A 102 24.35 -12.36 6.02
CA GLN A 102 24.29 -13.17 4.80
C GLN A 102 23.80 -12.32 3.64
N ILE A 103 24.37 -12.56 2.45
CA ILE A 103 23.93 -11.91 1.21
C ILE A 103 23.04 -12.88 0.46
N SER A 104 21.82 -12.46 0.16
CA SER A 104 20.87 -13.26 -0.62
C SER A 104 20.59 -12.55 -1.96
N PRO A 105 20.90 -13.17 -3.12
CA PRO A 105 20.35 -12.73 -4.38
C PRO A 105 18.84 -12.99 -4.35
N LYS A 106 18.05 -11.96 -4.64
CA LYS A 106 16.61 -12.06 -4.81
C LYS A 106 16.26 -11.55 -6.20
N PRO A 107 15.42 -12.28 -6.95
CA PRO A 107 14.82 -11.75 -8.16
C PRO A 107 14.15 -10.40 -7.87
N VAL A 108 14.33 -9.41 -8.74
CA VAL A 108 13.76 -8.06 -8.54
C VAL A 108 12.26 -8.10 -8.25
N ILE A 109 11.54 -8.99 -8.93
CA ILE A 109 10.12 -9.25 -8.71
C ILE A 109 9.77 -9.61 -7.26
N ASN A 110 10.60 -10.42 -6.59
CA ASN A 110 10.34 -10.84 -5.22
C ASN A 110 10.55 -9.68 -4.25
N VAL A 111 11.55 -8.84 -4.49
CA VAL A 111 11.77 -7.65 -3.68
C VAL A 111 10.63 -6.66 -3.89
N LEU A 112 10.19 -6.43 -5.13
CA LEU A 112 9.04 -5.57 -5.43
C LEU A 112 7.76 -6.05 -4.73
N ARG A 113 7.53 -7.36 -4.62
CA ARG A 113 6.39 -7.90 -3.85
C ARG A 113 6.48 -7.60 -2.37
N LEU A 114 7.66 -7.77 -1.76
CA LEU A 114 7.91 -7.40 -0.36
C LEU A 114 7.65 -5.90 -0.14
N LEU A 115 8.10 -5.08 -1.08
CA LEU A 115 7.90 -3.64 -1.06
C LEU A 115 6.41 -3.27 -1.14
N TYR A 116 5.67 -3.91 -2.04
CA TYR A 116 4.25 -3.64 -2.26
C TYR A 116 3.36 -4.10 -1.09
N GLY A 117 3.68 -5.25 -0.49
CA GLY A 117 2.95 -5.78 0.67
C GLY A 117 3.11 -4.93 1.95
N SER A 118 4.20 -4.16 2.05
CA SER A 118 4.43 -3.22 3.16
C SER A 118 3.62 -1.92 3.01
N SER A 119 2.29 -2.04 3.06
CA SER A 119 1.28 -0.97 2.87
C SER A 119 1.29 0.19 3.88
N ARG A 120 2.40 0.43 4.59
CA ARG A 120 2.54 1.53 5.57
C ARG A 120 3.72 2.42 5.26
N GLY A 121 3.51 3.41 4.38
CA GLY A 121 4.36 4.61 4.29
C GLY A 121 5.87 4.39 4.25
N ALA A 122 6.34 3.24 3.74
CA ALA A 122 7.74 2.88 3.80
C ALA A 122 8.54 3.77 2.84
N THR A 123 9.63 4.34 3.35
CA THR A 123 10.58 5.13 2.57
C THR A 123 11.77 4.25 2.21
N PHE A 124 12.15 4.22 0.94
CA PHE A 124 13.19 3.34 0.47
C PHE A 124 14.50 4.09 0.23
N GLY A 125 15.60 3.53 0.76
CA GLY A 125 16.95 3.97 0.45
C GLY A 125 17.56 3.03 -0.58
N LEU A 126 18.05 3.57 -1.69
CA LEU A 126 18.89 2.79 -2.60
C LEU A 126 20.35 3.11 -2.27
N TYR A 127 21.13 2.07 -1.95
CA TYR A 127 22.55 2.22 -1.67
C TYR A 127 23.37 1.86 -2.91
N VAL A 128 24.14 2.83 -3.42
CA VAL A 128 25.02 2.64 -4.59
C VAL A 128 26.42 3.12 -4.22
N ASN A 129 27.43 2.25 -4.26
CA ASN A 129 28.79 2.55 -3.81
C ASN A 129 29.89 1.82 -4.62
N GLU A 130 30.88 2.55 -5.17
CA GLU A 130 32.21 2.06 -5.58
C GLU A 130 33.39 2.98 -5.23
N THR A 131 33.17 4.15 -4.61
CA THR A 131 34.27 5.02 -4.17
C THR A 131 34.05 5.40 -2.71
N ASP A 132 35.09 5.67 -1.93
CA ASP A 132 35.08 5.99 -0.48
C ASP A 132 34.21 7.20 -0.06
N ARG A 133 33.21 7.60 -0.87
CA ARG A 133 32.20 8.61 -0.61
C ARG A 133 30.83 7.95 -0.71
N GLU A 134 30.20 7.72 0.44
CA GLU A 134 28.84 7.22 0.54
C GLU A 134 27.88 8.10 -0.30
N ILE A 135 27.16 7.48 -1.25
CA ILE A 135 26.00 8.10 -1.89
C ILE A 135 24.76 7.45 -1.29
N ASN A 136 24.36 7.94 -0.13
CA ASN A 136 23.05 7.63 0.44
C ASN A 136 21.99 8.36 -0.40
N ALA A 137 21.36 7.65 -1.34
CA ALA A 137 20.23 8.17 -2.10
C ALA A 137 18.93 7.71 -1.42
N HIS A 138 18.36 8.62 -0.62
CA HIS A 138 17.07 8.42 0.00
C HIS A 138 15.97 8.86 -0.97
N PHE A 139 15.11 7.95 -1.40
CA PHE A 139 13.98 8.26 -2.24
C PHE A 139 12.69 8.07 -1.43
N ASN A 140 12.02 9.18 -1.09
CA ASN A 140 10.64 9.13 -0.63
C ASN A 140 9.77 8.83 -1.84
N ILE A 141 9.33 7.58 -1.97
CA ILE A 141 8.45 7.16 -3.05
C ILE A 141 7.06 7.01 -2.44
N PRO A 142 6.10 7.88 -2.76
CA PRO A 142 4.70 7.57 -2.49
C PRO A 142 4.37 6.22 -3.15
N ILE A 143 3.44 5.43 -2.64
CA ILE A 143 3.11 4.11 -3.24
C ILE A 143 2.64 4.24 -4.72
N VAL A 144 2.08 5.41 -5.07
CA VAL A 144 1.40 5.68 -6.35
C VAL A 144 2.32 5.68 -7.58
N PRO A 145 3.56 6.23 -7.59
CA PRO A 145 4.43 6.14 -8.76
C PRO A 145 5.00 4.75 -8.99
N LEU A 146 5.06 3.85 -8.00
CA LEU A 146 5.72 2.55 -8.16
C LEU A 146 4.96 1.62 -9.11
N GLU A 147 3.63 1.59 -9.05
CA GLU A 147 2.82 0.81 -9.99
C GLU A 147 2.99 1.31 -11.43
N GLN A 148 2.96 2.64 -11.62
CA GLN A 148 3.14 3.25 -12.93
C GLN A 148 4.55 3.01 -13.46
N ILE A 149 5.58 3.14 -12.61
CA ILE A 149 6.97 2.82 -12.94
C ILE A 149 7.09 1.34 -13.35
N ILE A 150 6.52 0.39 -12.60
CA ILE A 150 6.60 -1.04 -12.96
C ILE A 150 5.91 -1.30 -14.31
N LYS A 151 4.74 -0.70 -14.55
CA LYS A 151 4.03 -0.81 -15.83
C LYS A 151 4.81 -0.23 -17.00
N ASP A 152 5.51 0.88 -16.78
CA ASP A 152 6.26 1.57 -17.83
C ASP A 152 7.61 0.90 -18.12
N VAL A 153 8.26 0.33 -17.10
CA VAL A 153 9.64 -0.19 -17.20
C VAL A 153 9.69 -1.70 -17.46
N LYS A 154 8.84 -2.48 -16.79
CA LYS A 154 8.76 -3.95 -16.94
C LYS A 154 7.30 -4.39 -16.97
N PRO A 155 6.56 -4.12 -18.06
CA PRO A 155 5.14 -4.47 -18.17
C PRO A 155 4.88 -5.98 -18.00
N GLU A 156 5.85 -6.83 -18.34
CA GLU A 156 5.82 -8.28 -18.10
C GLU A 156 5.90 -8.65 -16.62
N LEU A 157 6.54 -7.82 -15.79
CA LEU A 157 6.52 -7.97 -14.35
C LEU A 157 5.25 -7.40 -13.74
N ALA A 158 4.65 -6.34 -14.30
CA ALA A 158 3.41 -5.77 -13.77
C ALA A 158 2.35 -6.86 -13.55
N ASN A 159 2.04 -7.64 -14.58
CA ASN A 159 1.08 -8.73 -14.44
C ASN A 159 1.51 -9.80 -13.43
N ASN A 160 2.81 -10.05 -13.22
CA ASN A 160 3.30 -11.05 -12.28
C ASN A 160 3.49 -10.53 -10.83
N VAL A 161 3.74 -9.23 -10.63
CA VAL A 161 3.72 -8.57 -9.32
C VAL A 161 2.28 -8.59 -8.82
N PHE A 162 1.34 -8.17 -9.68
CA PHE A 162 -0.06 -7.98 -9.32
C PHE A 162 -0.90 -9.26 -9.41
N ALA A 163 -0.53 -10.26 -10.22
CA ALA A 163 -1.27 -11.53 -10.34
C ALA A 163 -0.67 -12.71 -9.57
N ALA A 164 0.57 -12.67 -9.08
CA ALA A 164 1.08 -13.80 -8.29
C ALA A 164 0.46 -13.90 -6.90
N GLU A 165 -0.11 -12.81 -6.41
CA GLU A 165 -1.02 -12.81 -5.27
C GLU A 165 -2.40 -13.41 -5.64
N VAL A 166 -2.70 -13.56 -6.93
CA VAL A 166 -3.95 -14.14 -7.47
C VAL A 166 -3.75 -15.62 -7.86
N PHE A 167 -2.56 -16.03 -8.31
CA PHE A 167 -2.29 -17.38 -8.84
C PHE A 167 -1.88 -18.42 -7.79
N SER A 168 -1.29 -18.06 -6.64
CA SER A 168 -1.09 -19.04 -5.56
C SER A 168 -2.40 -19.41 -4.84
N LEU A 169 -3.50 -18.72 -5.15
CA LEU A 169 -4.82 -18.87 -4.54
C LEU A 169 -5.72 -19.92 -5.24
N SER A 170 -5.28 -20.53 -6.34
CA SER A 170 -6.16 -21.34 -7.20
C SER A 170 -6.33 -22.80 -6.78
N ASN A 171 -5.54 -23.29 -5.81
CA ASN A 171 -5.49 -24.72 -5.48
C ASN A 171 -6.09 -25.09 -4.12
N ASP A 172 -6.48 -24.13 -3.28
CA ASP A 172 -7.16 -24.44 -2.03
C ASP A 172 -8.67 -24.33 -2.16
N LYS A 173 -9.33 -25.44 -1.81
CA LYS A 173 -10.77 -25.69 -1.65
C LYS A 173 -11.65 -24.43 -1.69
N LYS A 174 -12.72 -24.47 -2.50
CA LYS A 174 -13.94 -23.65 -2.35
C LYS A 174 -14.19 -23.35 -0.87
N LEU A 175 -13.79 -22.16 -0.45
CA LEU A 175 -13.92 -21.69 0.93
C LEU A 175 -15.36 -21.22 1.09
N ASN A 176 -16.16 -21.95 1.85
CA ASN A 176 -17.48 -21.50 2.29
C ASN A 176 -17.28 -20.24 3.15
N SER A 177 -17.61 -19.07 2.60
CA SER A 177 -17.64 -17.79 3.33
C SER A 177 -18.79 -17.71 4.35
N ASN A 178 -19.67 -18.72 4.41
CA ASN A 178 -20.92 -18.68 5.18
C ASN A 178 -20.76 -19.06 6.67
N ASP A 179 -19.60 -19.51 7.12
CA ASP A 179 -19.44 -20.02 8.50
C ASP A 179 -18.84 -19.01 9.49
N PHE A 180 -18.39 -17.82 9.04
CA PHE A 180 -17.78 -16.82 9.91
C PHE A 180 -18.53 -15.48 9.87
N SER A 181 -18.70 -14.88 11.04
CA SER A 181 -19.17 -13.49 11.17
C SER A 181 -18.14 -12.50 10.61
N ILE A 182 -18.58 -11.31 10.23
CA ILE A 182 -17.67 -10.25 9.74
C ILE A 182 -16.64 -9.86 10.81
N ASP A 183 -16.97 -9.95 12.10
CA ASP A 183 -16.02 -9.66 13.18
C ASP A 183 -14.90 -10.70 13.25
N GLU A 184 -15.24 -11.99 13.12
CA GLU A 184 -14.24 -13.06 13.06
C GLU A 184 -13.34 -12.90 11.82
N LEU A 185 -13.93 -12.57 10.68
CA LEU A 185 -13.17 -12.27 9.45
C LEU A 185 -12.25 -11.05 9.63
N THR A 186 -12.72 -10.02 10.34
CA THR A 186 -11.93 -8.82 10.62
C THR A 186 -10.73 -9.15 11.51
N ASN A 187 -10.95 -9.88 12.61
CA ASN A 187 -9.87 -10.29 13.51
C ASN A 187 -8.85 -11.17 12.78
N LYS A 188 -9.34 -12.14 12.01
CA LYS A 188 -8.47 -13.03 11.25
C LYS A 188 -7.63 -12.28 10.20
N ALA A 189 -8.22 -11.35 9.47
CA ALA A 189 -7.49 -10.53 8.50
C ALA A 189 -6.44 -9.65 9.17
N LYS A 190 -6.72 -9.10 10.37
CA LYS A 190 -5.75 -8.32 11.17
C LYS A 190 -4.59 -9.17 11.68
N GLU A 191 -4.88 -10.37 12.16
CA GLU A 191 -3.88 -11.30 12.71
C GLU A 191 -2.99 -11.90 11.62
N SER A 192 -3.58 -12.36 10.52
CA SER A 192 -2.85 -13.08 9.49
C SER A 192 -2.21 -12.16 8.45
N GLY A 193 -2.84 -11.02 8.14
CA GLY A 193 -2.45 -10.15 7.03
C GLY A 193 -2.53 -10.83 5.65
N LYS A 194 -3.09 -12.04 5.57
CA LYS A 194 -3.06 -12.86 4.36
C LYS A 194 -4.11 -12.38 3.35
N PRO A 195 -3.78 -12.31 2.04
CA PRO A 195 -4.72 -11.90 1.00
C PRO A 195 -6.03 -12.68 1.01
N GLU A 196 -6.02 -13.96 1.38
CA GLU A 196 -7.21 -14.82 1.43
C GLU A 196 -8.17 -14.46 2.55
N ASP A 197 -7.67 -13.99 3.69
CA ASP A 197 -8.53 -13.58 4.80
C ASP A 197 -9.05 -12.15 4.55
N ILE A 198 -8.25 -11.28 3.93
CA ILE A 198 -8.70 -9.97 3.41
C ILE A 198 -9.78 -10.15 2.33
N TYR A 199 -9.63 -11.15 1.44
CA TYR A 199 -10.63 -11.50 0.43
C TYR A 199 -11.97 -11.83 1.08
N LYS A 200 -11.98 -12.74 2.06
CA LYS A 200 -13.21 -13.17 2.73
C LYS A 200 -13.88 -12.02 3.44
N LEU A 201 -13.11 -11.15 4.10
CA LEU A 201 -13.63 -9.97 4.77
C LEU A 201 -14.36 -9.03 3.79
N TRP A 202 -13.68 -8.64 2.70
CA TRP A 202 -14.27 -7.74 1.71
C TRP A 202 -15.43 -8.39 0.97
N HIS A 203 -15.33 -9.67 0.63
CA HIS A 203 -16.42 -10.43 0.04
C HIS A 203 -17.64 -10.42 0.95
N ALA A 204 -17.48 -10.71 2.25
CA ALA A 204 -18.59 -10.70 3.20
C ALA A 204 -19.22 -9.29 3.33
N ALA A 205 -18.40 -8.24 3.43
CA ALA A 205 -18.88 -6.87 3.53
C ALA A 205 -19.64 -6.40 2.27
N LEU A 206 -19.15 -6.76 1.07
CA LEU A 206 -19.80 -6.40 -0.19
C LEU A 206 -21.00 -7.30 -0.54
N SER A 207 -21.17 -8.41 0.18
CA SER A 207 -22.35 -9.29 0.07
C SER A 207 -23.50 -8.88 0.99
N LEU A 208 -23.33 -7.83 1.80
CA LEU A 208 -24.41 -7.30 2.63
C LEU A 208 -25.48 -6.65 1.74
N ASP A 209 -26.74 -6.73 2.15
CA ASP A 209 -27.83 -6.02 1.46
C ASP A 209 -27.69 -4.51 1.62
N GLU A 210 -27.36 -4.06 2.83
CA GLU A 210 -27.22 -2.65 3.17
C GLU A 210 -25.98 -2.36 4.02
N TRP A 211 -25.41 -1.18 3.78
CA TRP A 211 -24.42 -0.53 4.63
C TRP A 211 -25.06 0.60 5.41
N HIS A 212 -24.56 0.83 6.62
CA HIS A 212 -25.15 1.77 7.57
C HIS A 212 -24.23 2.97 7.77
N PHE A 213 -24.68 4.15 7.39
CA PHE A 213 -23.95 5.39 7.65
C PHE A 213 -24.46 6.04 8.93
N ILE A 214 -23.56 6.49 9.79
CA ILE A 214 -23.94 7.33 10.92
C ILE A 214 -24.12 8.78 10.47
N ALA A 215 -25.00 9.53 11.12
CA ALA A 215 -25.21 10.95 10.87
C ALA A 215 -25.27 11.74 12.17
N LYS A 216 -24.88 13.03 12.12
CA LYS A 216 -25.10 13.93 13.26
C LYS A 216 -26.58 14.19 13.43
N TYR A 217 -27.05 14.16 14.69
CA TYR A 217 -28.40 14.50 15.05
C TYR A 217 -28.71 15.95 14.65
N LYS A 218 -29.88 16.12 14.03
CA LYS A 218 -30.47 17.41 13.68
C LYS A 218 -31.97 17.33 13.87
N GLU A 219 -32.58 18.42 14.31
CA GLU A 219 -34.05 18.51 14.43
C GLU A 219 -34.74 18.40 13.07
N ASN A 220 -34.13 18.98 12.02
CA ASN A 220 -34.64 18.91 10.66
C ASN A 220 -34.12 17.66 9.93
N ILE A 221 -35.00 16.67 9.74
CA ILE A 221 -34.68 15.41 9.07
C ILE A 221 -34.17 15.60 7.64
N GLN A 222 -34.62 16.64 6.93
CA GLN A 222 -34.20 16.90 5.54
C GLN A 222 -32.74 17.32 5.42
N GLU A 223 -32.10 17.72 6.52
CA GLU A 223 -30.70 18.11 6.56
C GLU A 223 -29.75 16.98 6.99
N ILE A 224 -30.31 15.82 7.34
CA ILE A 224 -29.55 14.66 7.78
C ILE A 224 -28.77 14.12 6.58
N LYS A 225 -27.45 14.01 6.74
CA LYS A 225 -26.53 13.48 5.74
C LYS A 225 -25.54 12.53 6.41
N PRO A 226 -25.00 11.54 5.68
CA PRO A 226 -23.93 10.69 6.20
C PRO A 226 -22.78 11.54 6.75
N PHE A 227 -22.29 11.17 7.92
CA PHE A 227 -21.19 11.83 8.57
C PHE A 227 -19.88 11.59 7.81
N LEU A 228 -19.14 12.68 7.61
CA LEU A 228 -17.77 12.68 7.13
C LEU A 228 -16.90 13.27 8.24
N GLY A 229 -15.94 12.49 8.72
CA GLY A 229 -15.02 12.90 9.77
C GLY A 229 -13.64 13.22 9.22
N VAL A 230 -12.82 13.90 10.03
CA VAL A 230 -11.41 14.14 9.72
C VAL A 230 -10.56 13.31 10.68
N VAL A 231 -9.65 12.50 10.14
CA VAL A 231 -8.67 11.72 10.90
C VAL A 231 -7.32 11.95 10.24
N ASP A 232 -6.33 12.38 11.02
CA ASP A 232 -4.99 12.75 10.55
C ASP A 232 -5.05 13.75 9.37
N ASP A 233 -5.78 14.86 9.58
CA ASP A 233 -6.01 15.94 8.61
C ASP A 233 -6.64 15.49 7.27
N THR A 234 -7.20 14.28 7.24
CA THR A 234 -7.71 13.63 6.04
C THR A 234 -9.20 13.31 6.20
N GLY A 235 -10.00 13.54 5.16
CA GLY A 235 -11.45 13.29 5.19
C GLY A 235 -11.80 11.80 5.02
N TRP A 236 -12.68 11.29 5.87
CA TRP A 236 -13.13 9.90 5.88
C TRP A 236 -14.65 9.78 5.98
N ALA A 237 -15.22 8.83 5.23
CA ALA A 237 -16.59 8.36 5.44
C ALA A 237 -16.62 7.24 6.47
N PHE A 238 -17.63 7.23 7.35
CA PHE A 238 -17.81 6.23 8.39
C PHE A 238 -19.02 5.35 8.06
N VAL A 239 -18.77 4.05 7.95
CA VAL A 239 -19.75 3.05 7.51
C VAL A 239 -19.75 1.88 8.47
N PHE A 240 -20.89 1.25 8.67
CA PHE A 240 -21.07 0.12 9.54
C PHE A 240 -21.78 -1.02 8.82
N THR A 241 -21.44 -2.24 9.18
CA THR A 241 -22.04 -3.45 8.60
C THR A 241 -23.45 -3.70 9.11
N ASP A 242 -23.79 -3.15 10.27
CA ASP A 242 -25.09 -3.27 10.90
C ASP A 242 -25.40 -2.04 11.79
N LYS A 243 -26.67 -1.92 12.18
CA LYS A 243 -27.19 -0.81 12.98
C LYS A 243 -26.64 -0.82 14.40
N ASP A 244 -26.41 -2.00 14.98
CA ASP A 244 -25.98 -2.13 16.36
C ASP A 244 -24.55 -1.59 16.54
N LYS A 245 -23.65 -1.88 15.59
CA LYS A 245 -22.30 -1.31 15.55
C LYS A 245 -22.30 0.21 15.38
N ALA A 246 -23.15 0.74 14.50
CA ALA A 246 -23.29 2.19 14.34
C ALA A 246 -23.79 2.84 15.63
N GLN A 247 -24.75 2.21 16.31
CA GLN A 247 -25.29 2.66 17.59
C GLN A 247 -24.26 2.58 18.72
N GLU A 248 -23.43 1.53 18.77
CA GLU A 248 -22.32 1.38 19.71
C GLU A 248 -21.26 2.47 19.49
N TYR A 249 -20.87 2.71 18.24
CA TYR A 249 -19.96 3.79 17.90
C TYR A 249 -20.48 5.17 18.35
N ALA A 250 -21.76 5.44 18.11
CA ALA A 250 -22.39 6.69 18.55
C ALA A 250 -22.36 6.87 20.09
N LYS A 251 -22.52 5.77 20.84
CA LYS A 251 -22.49 5.77 22.31
C LYS A 251 -21.08 5.94 22.87
N THR A 252 -20.07 5.41 22.19
CA THR A 252 -18.66 5.50 22.62
C THR A 252 -18.04 6.86 22.29
N THR A 253 -18.51 7.53 21.24
CA THR A 253 -18.04 8.86 20.81
C THR A 253 -18.90 9.98 21.41
N VAL A 254 -18.90 10.07 22.74
CA VAL A 254 -19.67 11.07 23.49
C VAL A 254 -19.29 12.50 23.06
N ASN A 255 -20.29 13.36 22.87
CA ASN A 255 -20.19 14.77 22.45
C ASN A 255 -19.92 15.05 20.97
N GLU A 256 -19.88 14.02 20.10
CA GLU A 256 -19.77 14.25 18.65
C GLU A 256 -21.11 14.64 17.98
N GLY A 257 -22.19 14.61 18.75
CA GLY A 257 -23.54 15.00 18.30
C GLY A 257 -24.23 13.92 17.46
N PHE A 258 -23.89 12.65 17.64
CA PHE A 258 -24.55 11.53 16.94
C PHE A 258 -25.84 11.03 17.59
N LEU A 259 -26.00 11.28 18.89
CA LEU A 259 -27.14 10.80 19.66
C LEU A 259 -28.25 11.87 19.71
N ASP A 260 -29.48 11.42 19.57
CA ASP A 260 -30.68 12.20 19.84
C ASP A 260 -30.92 12.37 21.37
N PRO A 261 -31.94 13.15 21.80
CA PRO A 261 -32.26 13.30 23.22
C PRO A 261 -32.63 12.00 23.96
N ASN A 262 -32.96 10.93 23.24
CA ASN A 262 -33.28 9.61 23.81
C ASN A 262 -32.05 8.69 23.88
N GLY A 263 -30.88 9.14 23.39
CA GLY A 263 -29.65 8.34 23.33
C GLY A 263 -29.59 7.39 22.14
N SER A 264 -30.40 7.60 21.10
CA SER A 264 -30.41 6.81 19.86
C SER A 264 -29.61 7.51 18.76
N ALA A 265 -28.87 6.73 17.98
CA ALA A 265 -28.09 7.23 16.85
C ALA A 265 -28.98 7.43 15.62
N ILE A 266 -28.69 8.48 14.84
CA ILE A 266 -29.26 8.61 13.49
C ILE A 266 -28.44 7.77 12.52
N ILE A 267 -29.05 6.71 11.99
CA ILE A 267 -28.42 5.75 11.09
C ILE A 267 -29.15 5.76 9.75
N ILE A 268 -28.41 5.96 8.66
CA ILE A 268 -28.90 5.97 7.29
C ILE A 268 -28.51 4.65 6.63
N PRO A 269 -29.44 3.69 6.48
CA PRO A 269 -29.19 2.51 5.67
C PRO A 269 -29.12 2.89 4.19
N MET A 270 -28.19 2.28 3.47
CA MET A 270 -28.08 2.38 2.03
C MET A 270 -27.79 0.99 1.47
N GLU A 271 -28.50 0.60 0.41
CA GLU A 271 -28.16 -0.61 -0.35
C GLU A 271 -26.67 -0.58 -0.72
N THR A 272 -25.98 -1.70 -0.56
CA THR A 272 -24.51 -1.76 -0.69
C THR A 272 -24.00 -1.19 -2.01
N GLU A 273 -24.68 -1.47 -3.14
CA GLU A 273 -24.32 -0.87 -4.43
C GLU A 273 -24.44 0.67 -4.44
N ASN A 274 -25.48 1.21 -3.81
CA ASN A 274 -25.71 2.65 -3.73
C ASN A 274 -24.75 3.30 -2.74
N ALA A 275 -24.40 2.62 -1.65
CA ALA A 275 -23.37 3.03 -0.71
C ALA A 275 -22.01 3.17 -1.41
N ILE A 276 -21.63 2.18 -2.23
CA ILE A 276 -20.39 2.23 -3.02
C ILE A 276 -20.40 3.41 -4.00
N LYS A 277 -21.49 3.60 -4.77
CA LYS A 277 -21.63 4.75 -5.69
C LYS A 277 -21.51 6.08 -4.95
N TYR A 278 -22.17 6.19 -3.79
CA TYR A 278 -22.08 7.37 -2.93
C TYR A 278 -20.64 7.64 -2.50
N LEU A 279 -19.93 6.62 -1.98
CA LEU A 279 -18.53 6.73 -1.57
C LEU A 279 -17.62 7.15 -2.73
N LEU A 280 -17.78 6.56 -3.91
CA LEU A 280 -16.97 6.94 -5.08
C LEU A 280 -17.20 8.38 -5.52
N ASN A 281 -18.42 8.91 -5.38
CA ASN A 281 -18.72 10.32 -5.66
C ASN A 281 -18.04 11.26 -4.66
N LEU A 282 -17.90 10.84 -3.39
CA LEU A 282 -17.23 11.64 -2.36
C LEU A 282 -15.73 11.85 -2.64
N LYS A 283 -15.10 10.99 -3.44
CA LYS A 283 -13.70 11.19 -3.87
C LYS A 283 -13.51 12.54 -4.56
N SER A 284 -14.49 12.97 -5.37
CA SER A 284 -14.45 14.28 -6.06
C SER A 284 -14.58 15.46 -5.10
N ALA A 285 -15.12 15.23 -3.90
CA ALA A 285 -15.28 16.21 -2.83
C ALA A 285 -14.10 16.21 -1.83
N GLY A 286 -13.01 15.49 -2.13
CA GLY A 286 -11.80 15.46 -1.30
C GLY A 286 -11.85 14.46 -0.14
N VAL A 287 -12.85 13.58 -0.08
CA VAL A 287 -12.82 12.45 0.86
C VAL A 287 -11.78 11.44 0.39
N TYR A 288 -10.93 11.01 1.30
CA TYR A 288 -9.81 10.11 1.00
C TYR A 288 -10.22 8.65 1.02
N GLY A 289 -10.97 8.24 2.05
CA GLY A 289 -11.22 6.83 2.33
C GLY A 289 -12.54 6.57 3.05
N VAL A 290 -12.82 5.28 3.24
CA VAL A 290 -13.91 4.76 4.07
C VAL A 290 -13.33 3.99 5.25
N ARG A 291 -13.88 4.22 6.44
CA ARG A 291 -13.66 3.46 7.66
C ARG A 291 -14.91 2.63 7.92
N ILE A 292 -14.76 1.31 7.92
CA ILE A 292 -15.85 0.36 8.13
C ILE A 292 -15.74 -0.16 9.56
N ASN A 293 -16.82 -0.11 10.33
CA ASN A 293 -16.89 -0.54 11.73
C ASN A 293 -15.79 0.11 12.60
N GLU A 294 -15.67 1.44 12.58
CA GLU A 294 -14.67 2.18 13.36
C GLU A 294 -14.54 1.68 14.81
N LEU A 295 -13.33 1.76 15.39
CA LEU A 295 -12.82 1.14 16.63
C LEU A 295 -12.24 -0.27 16.42
N ASN A 296 -13.02 -1.20 15.87
CA ASN A 296 -12.61 -2.60 15.69
C ASN A 296 -12.63 -3.09 14.25
N GLY A 297 -12.79 -2.19 13.29
CA GLY A 297 -12.94 -2.54 11.88
C GLY A 297 -11.68 -2.36 11.04
N TRP A 298 -11.88 -1.99 9.78
CA TRP A 298 -10.83 -1.81 8.78
C TRP A 298 -11.15 -0.60 7.90
N PHE A 299 -10.23 -0.24 7.00
CA PHE A 299 -10.41 0.91 6.13
C PHE A 299 -9.91 0.61 4.72
N ALA A 300 -10.39 1.39 3.75
CA ALA A 300 -9.82 1.44 2.41
C ALA A 300 -9.83 2.88 1.87
N PRO A 301 -8.77 3.30 1.18
CA PRO A 301 -8.84 4.50 0.34
C PRO A 301 -9.92 4.35 -0.74
N LEU A 302 -10.63 5.43 -1.04
CA LEU A 302 -11.70 5.42 -2.05
C LEU A 302 -11.18 5.13 -3.46
N HIS A 303 -9.90 5.39 -3.72
CA HIS A 303 -9.28 5.06 -5.00
C HIS A 303 -9.04 3.55 -5.19
N ASP A 304 -8.99 2.78 -4.10
CA ASP A 304 -8.77 1.33 -4.14
C ASP A 304 -10.07 0.53 -4.22
N LEU A 305 -11.21 1.12 -3.82
CA LEU A 305 -12.51 0.43 -3.85
C LEU A 305 -12.85 -0.20 -5.22
N PRO A 306 -12.65 0.46 -6.38
CA PRO A 306 -12.90 -0.17 -7.67
C PRO A 306 -11.98 -1.38 -7.94
N VAL A 307 -10.74 -1.33 -7.47
CA VAL A 307 -9.76 -2.43 -7.62
C VAL A 307 -10.19 -3.62 -6.76
N ILE A 308 -10.59 -3.37 -5.51
CA ILE A 308 -11.11 -4.40 -4.58
C ILE A 308 -12.35 -5.07 -5.18
N ILE A 309 -13.33 -4.30 -5.65
CA ILE A 309 -14.56 -4.84 -6.25
C ILE A 309 -14.23 -5.69 -7.48
N ASN A 310 -13.35 -5.20 -8.37
CA ASN A 310 -12.94 -5.94 -9.55
C ASN A 310 -12.18 -7.23 -9.21
N TRP A 311 -11.39 -7.23 -8.14
CA TRP A 311 -10.67 -8.42 -7.69
C TRP A 311 -11.63 -9.51 -7.19
N LEU A 312 -12.70 -9.13 -6.51
CA LEU A 312 -13.72 -10.07 -6.03
C LEU A 312 -14.57 -10.65 -7.16
N ASN A 313 -14.89 -9.86 -8.18
CA ASN A 313 -15.73 -10.30 -9.31
C ASN A 313 -15.02 -11.20 -10.33
N LYS A 314 -13.70 -11.37 -10.24
CA LYS A 314 -12.90 -12.17 -11.19
C LYS A 314 -12.78 -13.66 -10.80
N LYS A 315 -13.36 -14.08 -9.68
CA LYS A 315 -13.36 -15.46 -9.20
C LYS A 315 -14.75 -16.07 -9.32
#